data_AF-A0A536Z0E1-F1
#
_entry.id   AF-A0A536Z0E1-F1
#
_cell.length_a   1.000
_cell.length_b   1.000
_cell.length_c   1.000
_cell.angle_alpha   90.00
_cell.angle_beta   90.00
_cell.angle_gamma   90.00
#
_symmetry.space_group_name_H-M   'P 1'
#
loop_
_entity.id
_entity.type
_entity.pdbx_description
1 polymer ?
#
loop_
_entity_poly.entity_id
_entity_poly.type
_entity_poly.pdbx_seq_one_letter_code
_entity_poly.pdbx_strand_id
1 'polypeptide(L)'
;RVSLESDKSFASYEQALAHLTGPRLPNNMELYWEQGLLDVLFEYPIGSDASDFSIRPRLERLGLRTTVALRFLPAAGVVRAFDLHGDPGLVRLAPRWHQAAWRFVESGFFHILEGTDHLLFLLCLVIPFRR
;
A
#
# COMPACT_ATOMS: atom_id res chain seq x y z
N ARG A 1 -15.95 16.04 4.37
CA ARG A 1 -17.14 16.21 3.50
C ARG A 1 -17.98 14.94 3.61
N VAL A 2 -19.28 14.98 3.35
CA VAL A 2 -20.11 13.76 3.35
C VAL A 2 -20.43 13.42 1.91
N SER A 3 -20.46 12.13 1.57
CA SER A 3 -20.93 11.60 0.30
C SER A 3 -21.91 10.45 0.52
N LEU A 4 -22.68 10.11 -0.52
CA LEU A 4 -23.58 8.98 -0.53
C LEU A 4 -22.81 7.71 -0.93
N GLU A 5 -23.26 6.53 -0.52
CA GLU A 5 -22.65 5.26 -0.96
C GLU A 5 -22.61 5.08 -2.48
N SER A 6 -23.58 5.66 -3.21
CA SER A 6 -23.61 5.63 -4.67
C SER A 6 -22.64 6.59 -5.36
N ASP A 7 -21.96 7.44 -4.59
CA ASP A 7 -21.04 8.46 -5.12
C ASP A 7 -19.76 7.79 -5.65
N LYS A 8 -19.48 8.00 -6.94
CA LYS A 8 -18.32 7.41 -7.63
C LYS A 8 -17.10 8.32 -7.65
N SER A 9 -17.10 9.42 -6.91
CA SER A 9 -16.01 10.40 -6.91
C SER A 9 -14.68 9.81 -6.48
N PHE A 10 -14.67 8.75 -5.67
CA PHE A 10 -13.46 8.04 -5.25
C PHE A 10 -12.94 7.00 -6.25
N ALA A 11 -13.49 6.96 -7.47
CA ALA A 11 -13.03 6.04 -8.52
C ALA A 11 -11.61 6.37 -9.04
N SER A 12 -11.18 7.64 -8.98
CA SER A 12 -9.80 8.04 -9.28
C SER A 12 -9.31 9.15 -8.35
N TYR A 13 -8.00 9.36 -8.27
CA TYR A 13 -7.43 10.45 -7.46
C TYR A 13 -7.92 11.82 -7.94
N GLU A 14 -7.93 12.07 -9.25
CA GLU A 14 -8.37 13.34 -9.82
C GLU A 14 -9.84 13.64 -9.51
N GLN A 15 -10.71 12.63 -9.62
CA GLN A 15 -12.13 12.77 -9.29
C GLN A 15 -12.35 13.00 -7.80
N ALA A 16 -11.61 12.29 -6.94
CA ALA A 16 -11.70 12.44 -5.50
C ALA A 16 -11.24 13.84 -5.06
N LEU A 17 -10.14 14.32 -5.64
CA LEU A 17 -9.63 15.66 -5.39
C LEU A 17 -10.65 16.71 -5.84
N ALA A 18 -11.19 16.59 -7.07
CA ALA A 18 -12.21 17.50 -7.58
C ALA A 18 -13.48 17.51 -6.72
N HIS A 19 -13.90 16.37 -6.18
CA HIS A 19 -15.02 16.27 -5.25
C HIS A 19 -14.74 16.99 -3.92
N LEU A 20 -13.54 16.80 -3.36
CA LEU A 20 -13.13 17.40 -2.10
C LEU A 20 -12.94 18.92 -2.20
N THR A 21 -12.39 19.40 -3.33
CA THR A 21 -12.19 20.84 -3.59
C THR A 21 -13.40 21.52 -4.23
N GLY A 22 -14.40 20.73 -4.65
CA GLY A 22 -15.60 21.22 -5.33
C GLY A 22 -16.61 21.93 -4.41
N PRO A 23 -17.68 22.49 -4.97
CA PRO A 23 -18.72 23.18 -4.22
C PRO A 23 -19.34 22.25 -3.16
N ARG A 24 -19.65 22.79 -1.97
CA ARG A 24 -20.23 22.02 -0.86
C ARG A 24 -21.59 21.43 -1.27
N LEU A 25 -21.97 20.30 -0.66
CA LEU A 25 -23.33 19.77 -0.79
C LEU A 25 -24.35 20.81 -0.28
N PRO A 26 -25.52 20.90 -0.92
CA PRO A 26 -26.54 21.84 -0.51
C PRO A 26 -27.10 21.44 0.87
N ASN A 27 -27.36 22.43 1.72
CA ASN A 27 -27.77 22.22 3.11
C ASN A 27 -29.15 21.55 3.26
N ASN A 28 -29.91 21.42 2.17
CA ASN A 28 -31.22 20.75 2.12
C ASN A 28 -31.14 19.30 1.66
N MET A 29 -29.94 18.74 1.49
CA MET A 29 -29.77 17.34 1.12
C MET A 29 -30.14 16.44 2.30
N GLU A 30 -31.15 15.60 2.11
CA GLU A 30 -31.48 14.54 3.05
C GLU A 30 -30.47 13.40 2.93
N LEU A 31 -29.83 13.07 4.04
CA LEU A 31 -28.86 12.00 4.17
C LEU A 31 -29.34 11.05 5.27
N TYR A 32 -29.60 9.80 4.92
CA TYR A 32 -29.81 8.76 5.90
C TYR A 32 -28.50 8.50 6.63
N TRP A 33 -28.51 8.62 7.96
CA TRP A 33 -27.30 8.58 8.78
C TRP A 33 -26.49 7.28 8.64
N GLU A 34 -27.15 6.16 8.27
CA GLU A 34 -26.52 4.86 8.02
C GLU A 34 -25.83 4.77 6.64
N GLN A 35 -26.08 5.71 5.74
CA GLN A 35 -25.63 5.69 4.33
C GLN A 35 -24.64 6.82 3.99
N GLY A 36 -24.24 7.60 4.99
CA GLY A 36 -23.29 8.69 4.84
C GLY A 36 -21.85 8.20 4.95
N LEU A 37 -21.05 8.51 3.94
CA LEU A 37 -19.59 8.33 3.98
C LEU A 37 -18.92 9.63 4.41
N LEU A 38 -17.86 9.54 5.22
CA LEU A 38 -17.04 10.68 5.60
C LEU A 38 -15.78 10.75 4.75
N ASP A 39 -15.69 11.77 3.92
CA ASP A 39 -14.57 12.02 3.03
C ASP A 39 -13.61 13.05 3.62
N VAL A 40 -12.32 12.73 3.66
CA VAL A 40 -11.29 13.58 4.26
C VAL A 40 -10.07 13.69 3.36
N LEU A 41 -9.59 14.92 3.17
CA LEU A 41 -8.28 15.21 2.57
C LEU A 41 -7.28 15.50 3.69
N PHE A 42 -6.22 14.72 3.77
CA PHE A 42 -5.11 14.95 4.68
C PHE A 42 -3.83 15.24 3.90
N GLU A 43 -3.24 16.40 4.16
CA GLU A 43 -1.97 16.81 3.57
C GLU A 43 -0.93 16.98 4.68
N TYR A 44 0.26 16.45 4.45
CA TYR A 44 1.40 16.59 5.36
C TYR A 44 2.70 16.64 4.56
N PRO A 45 3.70 17.40 5.02
CA PRO A 45 4.98 17.46 4.32
C PRO A 45 5.69 16.11 4.40
N ILE A 46 6.25 15.68 3.27
CA ILE A 46 7.09 14.49 3.18
C ILE A 46 8.55 14.90 2.99
N GLY A 47 9.47 14.14 3.59
CA GLY A 47 10.91 14.38 3.39
C GLY A 47 11.40 13.94 2.01
N SER A 48 10.77 12.92 1.43
CA SER A 48 11.07 12.38 0.10
C SER A 48 9.89 11.55 -0.39
N ASP A 49 9.71 11.48 -1.71
CA ASP A 49 8.81 10.58 -2.43
C ASP A 49 9.15 9.08 -2.26
N ALA A 50 10.39 8.77 -1.88
CA ALA A 50 10.87 7.41 -1.58
C ALA A 50 10.79 7.05 -0.09
N SER A 51 10.11 7.85 0.72
CA SER A 51 9.96 7.59 2.16
C SER A 51 9.12 6.34 2.43
N ASP A 52 9.34 5.71 3.58
CA ASP A 52 8.52 4.60 4.03
C ASP A 52 7.20 5.14 4.61
N PHE A 53 6.10 4.93 3.89
CA PHE A 53 4.78 5.36 4.32
C PHE A 53 4.04 4.26 5.09
N SER A 54 3.44 4.64 6.20
CA SER A 54 2.56 3.78 6.98
C SER A 54 1.37 4.55 7.51
N ILE A 55 0.23 3.88 7.66
CA ILE A 55 -0.99 4.45 8.20
C ILE A 55 -1.52 3.57 9.31
N ARG A 56 -2.00 4.20 10.39
CA ARG A 56 -2.80 3.56 11.43
C ARG A 56 -4.14 4.29 11.49
N PRO A 57 -5.21 3.76 10.86
CA PRO A 57 -6.49 4.47 10.75
C PRO A 57 -7.13 4.82 12.10
N ARG A 58 -6.97 3.95 13.11
CA ARG A 58 -7.59 4.09 14.45
C ARG A 58 -9.12 4.28 14.40
N LEU A 59 -9.78 3.71 13.40
CA LEU A 59 -11.22 3.85 13.18
C LEU A 59 -12.03 2.75 13.89
N GLU A 60 -11.39 1.92 14.73
CA GLU A 60 -12.02 0.83 15.47
C GLU A 60 -13.21 1.24 16.37
N ARG A 61 -13.30 2.52 16.72
CA ARG A 61 -14.37 3.04 17.60
C ARG A 61 -15.59 3.59 16.84
N LEU A 62 -15.55 3.64 15.51
CA LEU A 62 -16.59 4.28 14.70
C LEU A 62 -17.75 3.35 14.29
N GLY A 63 -17.71 2.05 14.64
CA GLY A 63 -18.85 1.16 14.41
C GLY A 63 -18.55 -0.31 14.63
N LEU A 64 -19.61 -1.13 14.61
CA LEU A 64 -19.54 -2.60 14.74
C LEU A 64 -18.81 -3.27 13.56
N ARG A 65 -18.78 -2.62 12.39
CA ARG A 65 -18.02 -3.02 11.19
C ARG A 65 -17.52 -1.77 10.48
N THR A 66 -16.21 -1.56 10.49
CA THR A 66 -15.57 -0.46 9.76
C THR A 66 -14.73 -1.05 8.65
N THR A 67 -15.03 -0.66 7.41
CA THR A 67 -14.25 -1.03 6.22
C THR A 67 -13.58 0.23 5.68
N VAL A 68 -12.27 0.17 5.47
CA VAL A 68 -11.49 1.27 4.89
C VAL A 68 -10.94 0.81 3.56
N ALA A 69 -11.53 1.33 2.48
CA ALA A 69 -11.00 1.19 1.13
C ALA A 69 -9.92 2.26 0.91
N LEU A 70 -8.65 1.85 0.91
CA LEU A 70 -7.50 2.75 0.76
C LEU A 70 -6.80 2.50 -0.58
N ARG A 71 -6.52 3.57 -1.32
CA ARG A 71 -5.66 3.52 -2.52
C ARG A 71 -4.43 4.37 -2.30
N PHE A 72 -3.26 3.76 -2.46
CA PHE A 72 -1.97 4.42 -2.36
C PHE A 72 -1.36 4.59 -3.75
N LEU A 73 -1.06 5.84 -4.11
CA LEU A 73 -0.45 6.22 -5.39
C LEU A 73 0.99 6.70 -5.13
N PRO A 74 2.01 5.84 -5.31
CA PRO A 74 3.40 6.27 -5.21
C PRO A 74 3.81 7.11 -6.43
N ALA A 75 4.80 7.99 -6.27
CA ALA A 75 5.26 8.89 -7.34
C ALA A 75 5.79 8.15 -8.60
N ALA A 76 6.39 6.97 -8.42
CA ALA A 76 7.07 6.23 -9.48
C ALA A 76 6.54 4.80 -9.67
N GLY A 77 5.31 4.49 -9.25
CA GLY A 77 4.86 3.10 -9.19
C GLY A 77 3.38 2.87 -9.44
N VAL A 78 3.02 1.59 -9.37
CA VAL A 78 1.65 1.12 -9.56
C VAL A 78 0.80 1.47 -8.34
N VAL A 79 -0.46 1.88 -8.59
CA VAL A 79 -1.46 2.11 -7.55
C VAL A 79 -1.68 0.84 -6.75
N ARG A 80 -1.68 0.97 -5.43
CA ARG A 80 -1.93 -0.14 -4.51
C ARG A 80 -3.26 0.06 -3.83
N ALA A 81 -4.18 -0.89 -4.00
CA ALA A 81 -5.46 -0.90 -3.30
C ALA A 81 -5.38 -1.80 -2.06
N PHE A 82 -5.93 -1.33 -0.95
CA PHE A 82 -6.04 -2.04 0.32
C PHE A 82 -7.48 -2.01 0.78
N ASP A 83 -7.97 -3.15 1.27
CA ASP A 83 -9.29 -3.28 1.87
C ASP A 83 -9.12 -3.70 3.33
N LEU A 84 -9.21 -2.71 4.22
CA LEU A 84 -8.88 -2.89 5.63
C LEU A 84 -10.17 -3.06 6.44
N HIS A 85 -10.25 -4.16 7.17
CA HIS A 85 -11.43 -4.51 7.96
C HIS A 85 -11.13 -4.36 9.46
N GLY A 86 -11.99 -3.68 10.21
CA GLY A 86 -11.87 -3.52 11.65
C GLY A 86 -10.65 -2.70 12.06
N ASP A 87 -9.80 -3.24 12.94
CA ASP A 87 -8.51 -2.66 13.32
C ASP A 87 -7.36 -3.36 12.58
N PRO A 88 -6.88 -2.82 11.45
CA PRO A 88 -5.74 -3.39 10.74
C PRO A 88 -4.39 -3.10 11.43
N GLY A 89 -4.38 -2.33 12.52
CA GLY A 89 -3.14 -1.87 13.15
C GLY A 89 -2.34 -0.94 12.25
N LEU A 90 -1.01 -1.10 12.25
CA LEU A 90 -0.10 -0.31 11.41
C LEU A 90 0.03 -0.95 10.03
N VAL A 91 -0.52 -0.31 9.01
CA VAL A 91 -0.45 -0.76 7.61
C VAL A 91 0.70 -0.07 6.89
N ARG A 92 1.64 -0.85 6.34
CA ARG A 92 2.75 -0.34 5.54
C ARG A 92 2.32 -0.20 4.08
N LEU A 93 2.34 1.03 3.56
CA LEU A 93 1.86 1.36 2.21
C LEU A 93 2.94 1.17 1.14
N ALA A 94 4.20 1.36 1.51
CA ALA A 94 5.36 1.26 0.62
C ALA A 94 6.48 0.39 1.23
N PRO A 95 6.34 -0.96 1.28
CA PRO A 95 7.46 -1.81 1.67
C PRO A 95 8.57 -1.77 0.60
N ARG A 96 9.82 -1.55 1.03
CA ARG A 96 11.00 -1.49 0.15
C ARG A 96 11.18 -2.79 -0.63
N TRP A 97 11.28 -2.71 -1.96
CA TRP A 97 11.59 -3.85 -2.83
C TRP A 97 12.94 -4.50 -2.50
N HIS A 98 13.91 -3.70 -2.04
CA HIS A 98 15.23 -4.18 -1.64
C HIS A 98 15.17 -5.14 -0.45
N GLN A 99 14.20 -5.01 0.48
CA GLN A 99 14.04 -5.97 1.56
C GLN A 99 13.49 -7.32 1.06
N ALA A 100 12.60 -7.29 0.06
CA ALA A 100 12.13 -8.51 -0.59
C ALA A 100 13.24 -9.18 -1.42
N ALA A 101 14.02 -8.39 -2.16
CA ALA A 101 15.18 -8.87 -2.90
C ALA A 101 16.28 -9.42 -1.98
N TRP A 102 16.57 -8.77 -0.84
CA TRP A 102 17.56 -9.25 0.13
C TRP A 102 17.15 -10.57 0.79
N ARG A 103 15.87 -10.74 1.17
CA ARG A 103 15.38 -12.03 1.70
C ARG A 103 15.35 -13.13 0.64
N PHE A 104 15.08 -12.79 -0.62
CA PHE A 104 15.16 -13.73 -1.73
C PHE A 104 16.61 -14.12 -2.03
N VAL A 105 17.55 -13.18 -1.95
CA VAL A 105 18.99 -13.46 -2.06
C VAL A 105 19.46 -14.27 -0.87
N GLU A 106 19.08 -13.96 0.36
CA GLU A 106 19.45 -14.74 1.54
C GLU A 106 18.90 -16.17 1.44
N SER A 107 17.60 -16.34 1.22
CA SER A 107 16.99 -17.66 1.07
C SER A 107 17.48 -18.43 -0.17
N GLY A 108 17.77 -17.75 -1.27
CA GLY A 108 18.24 -18.36 -2.52
C GLY A 108 19.74 -18.67 -2.52
N PHE A 109 20.55 -17.82 -1.91
CA PHE A 109 22.00 -18.00 -1.77
C PHE A 109 22.33 -19.10 -0.76
N PHE A 110 21.61 -19.17 0.37
CA PHE A 110 21.76 -20.29 1.28
C PHE A 110 21.35 -21.62 0.63
N HIS A 111 20.30 -21.67 -0.21
CA HIS A 111 19.93 -22.90 -0.93
C HIS A 111 20.92 -23.32 -2.04
N ILE A 112 21.60 -22.38 -2.69
CA ILE A 112 22.57 -22.68 -3.76
C ILE A 112 23.94 -23.10 -3.18
N LEU A 113 24.30 -22.63 -1.99
CA LEU A 113 25.57 -22.96 -1.31
C LEU A 113 25.52 -24.17 -0.36
N GLU A 114 24.34 -24.72 -0.07
CA GLU A 114 24.20 -25.90 0.81
C GLU A 114 24.42 -27.23 0.06
N GLY A 115 24.40 -27.22 -1.27
CA GLY A 115 24.61 -28.41 -2.10
C GLY A 115 26.08 -28.66 -2.43
N THR A 116 26.65 -29.76 -1.95
CA THR A 116 27.99 -30.27 -2.30
C THR A 116 28.24 -30.39 -3.81
N ASP A 117 27.18 -30.52 -4.61
CA ASP A 117 27.24 -30.62 -6.09
C ASP A 117 27.75 -29.32 -6.76
N HIS A 118 27.53 -28.14 -6.17
CA HIS A 118 28.02 -26.88 -6.75
C HIS A 118 29.51 -26.64 -6.47
N LEU A 119 30.02 -27.13 -5.33
CA LEU A 119 31.46 -27.16 -5.04
C LEU A 119 32.20 -28.06 -6.03
N LEU A 120 31.62 -29.21 -6.40
CA LEU A 120 32.16 -30.09 -7.44
C LEU A 120 32.11 -29.42 -8.83
N PHE A 121 31.04 -28.69 -9.15
CA PHE A 121 30.95 -27.93 -10.41
C PHE A 121 32.01 -26.82 -10.50
N LEU A 122 32.22 -26.05 -9.42
CA LEU A 122 33.28 -25.04 -9.32
C LEU A 122 34.68 -25.65 -9.42
N LEU A 123 34.90 -26.79 -8.76
CA LEU A 123 36.16 -27.53 -8.85
C LEU A 123 36.42 -28.00 -10.29
N CYS A 124 35.42 -28.59 -10.95
CA CYS A 124 35.49 -29.02 -12.35
C CYS A 124 35.70 -27.87 -13.32
N LEU A 125 35.23 -26.66 -13.00
CA LEU A 125 35.39 -25.47 -13.86
C LEU A 125 36.78 -24.83 -13.70
N VAL A 126 37.43 -24.97 -12.55
CA VAL A 126 38.77 -24.44 -12.25
C VAL A 126 39.90 -25.40 -12.65
N ILE A 127 39.66 -26.72 -12.63
CA ILE A 127 40.63 -27.75 -13.05
C ILE A 127 41.17 -27.57 -14.49
N PRO A 128 40.39 -27.24 -15.54
CA PRO A 128 40.91 -27.12 -16.90
C PRO A 128 41.76 -25.86 -17.14
N PHE A 129 41.71 -24.86 -16.26
CA PHE A 129 42.55 -23.66 -16.37
C PHE A 129 43.95 -23.80 -15.75
N ARG A 130 44.28 -25.00 -15.22
CA ARG A 130 45.64 -25.37 -14.79
C ARG A 130 46.28 -26.38 -15.75
N ARG A 131 46.27 -26.07 -17.05
CA ARG A 131 47.25 -26.50 -18.06
C ARG A 131 47.44 -25.42 -19.10
#